data_AF-A0A3E0N0M3-F1
#
_entry.id   AF-A0A3E0N0M3-F1
#
_cell.length_a   1.000
_cell.length_b   1.000
_cell.length_c   1.000
_cell.angle_alpha   90.00
_cell.angle_beta   90.00
_cell.angle_gamma   90.00
#
_symmetry.space_group_name_H-M   'P 1'
#
loop_
_entity.id
_entity.type
_entity.pdbx_description
1 polymer ?
#
loop_
_entity_poly.entity_id
_entity_poly.type
_entity_poly.pdbx_seq_one_letter_code
_entity_poly.pdbx_strand_id
1 'polypeptide(L)'
;MKDLILRLKAEGKTVILCSHLLADVQDVCDRIAILYQGELKELGRVDHLLKVRDVTQIQGKNLSDEAIAEILEVIARHGGELLSVQNPTTTLEELFLSIVRESQARPGKRITAADAEQS
;
A
#
# COMPACT_ATOMS: atom_id res chain seq x y z
N MET A 1 15.01 18.97 -4.28
CA MET A 1 13.92 19.19 -3.31
C MET A 1 13.88 18.07 -2.27
N LYS A 2 13.84 16.80 -2.67
CA LYS A 2 13.89 15.62 -1.79
C LYS A 2 15.00 15.69 -0.75
N ASP A 3 16.22 16.06 -1.15
CA ASP A 3 17.38 16.16 -0.25
C ASP A 3 17.22 17.19 0.88
N LEU A 4 16.45 18.26 0.65
CA LEU A 4 16.17 19.24 1.70
C LEU A 4 15.21 18.63 2.74
N ILE A 5 14.16 17.96 2.29
CA ILE A 5 13.15 17.33 3.16
C ILE A 5 13.82 16.24 4.02
N LEU A 6 14.64 15.39 3.40
CA LEU A 6 15.36 14.32 4.09
C LEU A 6 16.37 14.88 5.11
N ARG A 7 17.06 15.98 4.81
CA ARG A 7 17.94 16.66 5.78
C ARG A 7 17.17 17.23 6.96
N LEU A 8 16.05 17.93 6.71
CA LEU A 8 15.22 18.49 7.80
C LEU A 8 14.68 17.39 8.71
N LYS A 9 14.28 16.25 8.15
CA LYS A 9 13.92 15.05 8.91
C LYS A 9 15.09 14.53 9.75
N ALA A 10 16.29 14.44 9.18
CA ALA A 10 17.50 14.01 9.90
C ALA A 10 17.87 14.97 11.06
N GLU A 11 17.52 16.25 10.95
CA GLU A 11 17.64 17.25 12.02
C GLU A 11 16.50 17.14 13.08
N GLY A 12 15.63 16.13 12.99
CA GLY A 12 14.54 15.88 13.93
C GLY A 12 13.31 16.76 13.71
N LYS A 13 13.18 17.43 12.56
CA LYS A 13 12.02 18.29 12.26
C LYS A 13 10.85 17.48 11.72
N THR A 14 9.64 17.87 12.12
CA THR A 14 8.40 17.39 11.50
C THR A 14 8.08 18.26 10.29
N VAL A 15 7.88 17.63 9.13
CA VAL A 15 7.57 18.32 7.86
C VAL A 15 6.20 17.87 7.38
N ILE A 16 5.30 18.83 7.11
CA ILE A 16 4.03 18.57 6.43
C ILE A 16 4.23 18.96 4.96
N LEU A 17 4.08 17.98 4.07
CA LEU A 17 4.20 18.17 2.62
C LEU A 17 2.83 18.00 1.96
N CYS A 18 2.41 19.00 1.19
CA CYS A 18 1.27 18.92 0.28
C CYS A 18 1.78 18.99 -1.15
N SER A 19 1.62 17.90 -1.91
CA SER A 19 2.03 17.83 -3.32
C SER A 19 1.04 16.97 -4.09
N HIS A 20 0.93 17.25 -5.39
CA HIS A 20 0.19 16.41 -6.35
C HIS A 20 1.14 15.50 -7.15
N LEU A 21 2.46 15.64 -6.97
CA LEU A 21 3.47 14.75 -7.55
C LEU A 21 3.61 13.54 -6.65
N LEU A 22 2.81 12.52 -6.92
CA LEU A 22 2.66 11.37 -6.03
C LEU A 22 3.96 10.55 -5.90
N ALA A 23 4.71 10.32 -6.98
CA ALA A 23 6.05 9.74 -6.91
C ALA A 23 7.01 10.46 -5.92
N ASP A 24 6.98 11.80 -5.87
CA ASP A 24 7.83 12.55 -4.94
C ASP A 24 7.38 12.39 -3.49
N VAL A 25 6.07 12.33 -3.25
CA VAL A 25 5.48 12.07 -1.93
C VAL A 25 5.83 10.66 -1.47
N GLN A 26 5.75 9.67 -2.37
CA GLN A 26 6.09 8.27 -2.09
C GLN A 26 7.53 8.11 -1.61
N ASP A 27 8.46 8.87 -2.20
CA ASP A 27 9.89 8.76 -1.91
C ASP A 27 10.32 9.41 -0.59
N VAL A 28 9.61 10.45 -0.12
CA VAL A 28 10.07 11.28 1.00
C VAL A 28 9.20 11.22 2.24
N CYS A 29 7.94 10.82 2.13
CA CYS A 29 7.01 10.80 3.25
C CYS A 29 7.05 9.47 3.99
N ASP A 30 6.96 9.54 5.33
CA ASP A 30 6.76 8.35 6.18
C ASP A 30 5.30 7.92 6.23
N ARG A 31 4.39 8.89 6.20
CA ARG A 31 2.95 8.72 6.29
C ARG A 31 2.25 9.63 5.30
N ILE A 32 1.11 9.19 4.80
CA ILE A 32 0.32 9.92 3.81
C ILE A 32 -1.13 9.97 4.27
N ALA A 33 -1.74 11.13 4.04
CA ALA A 33 -3.16 11.38 4.19
C ALA A 33 -3.74 11.69 2.81
N ILE A 34 -4.75 10.94 2.37
CA ILE A 34 -5.45 11.20 1.11
C ILE A 34 -6.76 11.90 1.41
N LEU A 35 -6.86 13.15 0.95
CA LEU A 35 -8.05 13.98 1.08
C LEU A 35 -8.79 14.03 -0.26
N TYR A 36 -10.09 13.76 -0.26
CA TYR A 36 -10.94 13.85 -1.43
C TYR A 36 -12.29 14.46 -1.07
N GLN A 37 -12.71 15.49 -1.82
CA GLN A 37 -13.96 16.24 -1.59
C GLN A 37 -14.15 16.75 -0.14
N GLY A 38 -13.05 17.21 0.47
CA GLY A 38 -13.06 17.72 1.85
C GLY A 38 -13.13 16.63 2.93
N GLU A 39 -13.03 15.36 2.55
CA GLU A 39 -13.06 14.23 3.47
C GLU A 39 -11.74 13.45 3.46
N LEU A 40 -11.26 13.07 4.64
CA LEU A 40 -10.11 12.18 4.78
C LEU A 40 -10.53 10.77 4.39
N LYS A 41 -9.92 10.25 3.32
CA LYS A 41 -10.23 8.94 2.77
C LYS A 41 -9.25 7.87 3.19
N GLU A 42 -7.97 8.19 3.33
CA GLU A 42 -6.94 7.27 3.81
C GLU A 42 -5.91 8.00 4.65
N LEU A 43 -5.37 7.30 5.67
CA LEU A 43 -4.27 7.78 6.50
C LEU A 43 -3.46 6.61 7.01
N GLY A 44 -2.16 6.59 6.71
CA GLY A 44 -1.31 5.49 7.14
C GLY A 44 0.15 5.67 6.73
N ARG A 45 0.99 4.71 7.09
CA ARG A 45 2.36 4.64 6.59
C ARG A 45 2.38 4.26 5.12
N VAL A 46 3.33 4.80 4.36
CA VAL A 46 3.43 4.56 2.92
C VAL A 46 3.59 3.09 2.59
N ASP A 47 4.45 2.39 3.33
CA ASP A 47 4.71 0.95 3.20
C ASP A 47 3.48 0.06 3.47
N HIS A 48 2.49 0.56 4.21
CA HIS A 48 1.26 -0.16 4.51
C HIS A 48 0.14 0.20 3.53
N LEU A 49 0.02 1.46 3.16
CA LEU A 49 -0.98 1.94 2.20
C LEU A 49 -0.76 1.39 0.79
N LEU A 50 0.50 1.17 0.39
CA LEU A 50 0.84 0.66 -0.93
C LEU A 50 0.70 -0.85 -1.07
N LYS A 51 0.49 -1.59 0.04
CA LYS A 51 0.16 -3.00 -0.07
C LYS A 51 -1.22 -3.12 -0.68
N VAL A 52 -1.31 -3.72 -1.86
CA VAL A 52 -2.60 -4.15 -2.40
C VAL A 52 -3.24 -5.08 -1.36
N ARG A 53 -4.56 -5.08 -1.15
CA ARG A 53 -5.22 -6.07 -0.27
C ARG A 53 -5.77 -7.20 -1.15
N ASP A 54 -5.88 -8.42 -0.61
CA ASP A 54 -6.45 -9.59 -1.31
C ASP A 54 -5.63 -10.18 -2.48
N VAL A 55 -4.33 -9.89 -2.57
CA VAL A 55 -3.42 -10.43 -3.61
C VAL A 55 -2.24 -11.20 -3.01
N THR A 56 -1.87 -12.31 -3.63
CA THR A 56 -0.90 -13.28 -3.12
C THR A 56 0.25 -13.51 -4.12
N GLN A 57 1.50 -13.12 -3.81
CA GLN A 57 2.67 -13.21 -4.72
C GLN A 57 3.79 -14.17 -4.29
N ILE A 58 4.03 -15.18 -5.14
CA ILE A 58 4.86 -16.35 -4.83
C ILE A 58 6.05 -16.39 -5.78
N GLN A 59 7.27 -16.47 -5.24
CA GLN A 59 8.50 -16.49 -6.03
C GLN A 59 9.32 -17.75 -5.76
N GLY A 60 9.79 -18.42 -6.83
CA GLY A 60 10.70 -19.57 -6.79
C GLY A 60 11.69 -19.56 -7.95
N LYS A 61 12.85 -20.22 -7.79
CA LYS A 61 13.89 -20.37 -8.83
C LYS A 61 14.33 -21.83 -8.93
N ASN A 62 14.61 -22.30 -10.15
CA ASN A 62 15.12 -23.65 -10.46
C ASN A 62 14.33 -24.79 -9.79
N LEU A 63 13.01 -24.66 -9.73
CA LEU A 63 12.15 -25.75 -9.28
C LEU A 63 12.08 -26.81 -10.40
N SER A 64 12.22 -28.08 -10.03
CA SER A 64 11.93 -29.20 -10.93
C SER A 64 10.42 -29.40 -11.06
N ASP A 65 9.98 -30.02 -12.14
CA ASP A 65 8.55 -30.22 -12.43
C ASP A 65 7.82 -31.00 -11.33
N GLU A 66 8.50 -31.94 -10.68
CA GLU A 66 7.99 -32.71 -9.53
C GLU A 66 7.80 -31.84 -8.28
N ALA A 67 8.75 -30.94 -8.00
CA ALA A 67 8.65 -30.00 -6.88
C ALA A 67 7.54 -28.97 -7.09
N ILE A 68 7.25 -28.58 -8.34
CA ILE A 68 6.13 -27.69 -8.69
C ILE A 68 4.79 -28.41 -8.48
N ALA A 69 4.69 -29.67 -8.88
CA ALA A 69 3.45 -30.45 -8.75
C ALA A 69 3.06 -30.72 -7.28
N GLU A 70 4.02 -31.06 -6.41
CA GLU A 70 3.73 -31.27 -4.97
C GLU A 70 3.28 -29.99 -4.27
N ILE A 71 3.90 -28.86 -4.64
CA ILE A 71 3.53 -27.55 -4.11
C ILE A 71 2.06 -27.28 -4.46
N LEU A 72 1.69 -27.35 -5.75
CA LEU A 72 0.31 -27.18 -6.27
C LEU A 72 -0.72 -28.12 -5.58
N GLU A 73 -0.32 -29.32 -5.18
CA GLU A 73 -1.25 -30.25 -4.52
C GLU A 73 -1.56 -29.93 -3.07
N VAL A 74 -0.56 -29.60 -2.23
CA VAL A 74 -0.75 -29.34 -0.78
C VAL A 74 -1.75 -28.21 -0.55
N ILE A 75 -1.54 -27.21 -1.38
CA ILE A 75 -2.37 -26.07 -1.65
C ILE A 75 -3.82 -26.46 -1.99
N ALA A 76 -4.01 -27.24 -3.05
CA ALA A 76 -5.32 -27.64 -3.52
C ALA A 76 -6.08 -28.45 -2.45
N ARG A 77 -5.35 -29.26 -1.68
CA ARG A 77 -5.89 -30.16 -0.66
C ARG A 77 -6.45 -29.44 0.57
N HIS A 78 -5.92 -28.27 0.90
CA HIS A 78 -6.40 -27.43 2.01
C HIS A 78 -7.29 -26.27 1.53
N GLY A 79 -7.70 -26.28 0.26
CA GLY A 79 -8.54 -25.24 -0.32
C GLY A 79 -7.83 -23.91 -0.59
N GLY A 80 -6.50 -23.89 -0.73
CA GLY A 80 -5.73 -22.66 -0.92
C GLY A 80 -4.47 -22.77 -1.79
N GLU A 81 -4.44 -21.98 -2.86
CA GLU A 81 -3.40 -21.66 -3.87
C GLU A 81 -2.02 -21.04 -3.43
N LEU A 82 -1.02 -21.69 -2.79
CA LEU A 82 0.46 -21.35 -2.83
C LEU A 82 1.11 -20.49 -1.68
N LEU A 83 2.46 -20.58 -1.50
CA LEU A 83 3.22 -20.37 -0.23
C LEU A 83 3.80 -18.98 0.16
N SER A 84 4.28 -18.11 -0.74
CA SER A 84 4.67 -16.73 -0.36
C SER A 84 3.56 -15.78 -0.75
N VAL A 85 2.87 -15.12 0.17
CA VAL A 85 1.86 -14.12 -0.18
C VAL A 85 2.49 -12.76 0.07
N GLN A 86 3.10 -12.16 -0.96
CA GLN A 86 3.30 -10.72 -0.92
C GLN A 86 2.20 -10.05 -1.73
N ASN A 87 1.63 -8.98 -1.21
CA ASN A 87 0.82 -8.13 -2.05
C ASN A 87 1.80 -7.31 -2.90
N PRO A 88 1.67 -7.29 -4.23
CA PRO A 88 2.42 -6.35 -5.02
C PRO A 88 2.19 -4.96 -4.44
N THR A 89 3.24 -4.18 -4.31
CA THR A 89 3.07 -2.77 -3.97
C THR A 89 2.53 -2.07 -5.21
N THR A 90 1.44 -1.33 -5.04
CA THR A 90 0.94 -0.41 -6.05
C THR A 90 1.68 0.92 -5.93
N THR A 91 1.44 1.87 -6.84
CA THR A 91 1.92 3.24 -6.69
C THR A 91 0.90 4.10 -5.96
N LEU A 92 1.34 5.24 -5.41
CA LEU A 92 0.39 6.20 -4.84
C LEU A 92 -0.62 6.73 -5.87
N GLU A 93 -0.22 6.84 -7.15
CA GLU A 93 -1.12 7.23 -8.24
C GLU A 93 -2.27 6.22 -8.38
N GLU A 94 -1.96 4.93 -8.43
CA GLU A 94 -2.95 3.86 -8.55
C GLU A 94 -3.83 3.76 -7.29
N LEU A 95 -3.23 3.85 -6.10
CA LEU A 95 -3.95 3.90 -4.83
C LEU A 95 -4.94 5.07 -4.81
N PHE A 96 -4.51 6.28 -5.17
CA PHE A 96 -5.36 7.46 -5.22
C PHE A 96 -6.54 7.27 -6.18
N LEU A 97 -6.29 6.74 -7.38
CA LEU A 97 -7.34 6.44 -8.35
C LEU A 97 -8.36 5.42 -7.82
N SER A 98 -7.90 4.40 -7.09
CA SER A 98 -8.79 3.41 -6.47
C SER A 98 -9.72 4.04 -5.42
N ILE A 99 -9.19 4.93 -4.58
CA ILE A 99 -9.93 5.63 -3.53
C ILE A 99 -10.97 6.57 -4.12
N VAL A 100 -10.61 7.33 -5.16
CA VAL A 100 -11.56 8.22 -5.85
C VAL A 100 -12.72 7.42 -6.44
N ARG A 101 -12.45 6.27 -7.06
CA ARG A 101 -13.49 5.38 -7.61
C ARG A 101 -14.40 4.83 -6.51
N GLU A 102 -13.85 4.35 -5.39
CA GLU A 102 -14.65 3.85 -4.26
C GLU A 102 -15.52 4.96 -3.65
N SER A 103 -14.95 6.16 -3.47
CA SER A 103 -15.67 7.29 -2.89
C SER A 103 -16.85 7.77 -3.75
N GLN A 104 -16.76 7.65 -5.08
CA GLN A 104 -17.89 7.95 -5.97
C GLN A 104 -19.00 6.90 -5.88
N ALA A 105 -18.64 5.63 -5.66
CA ALA A 105 -19.60 4.54 -5.51
C ALA A 105 -20.32 4.55 -4.14
N ARG A 106 -19.68 5.11 -3.09
CA ARG A 106 -20.21 5.18 -1.71
C ARG A 106 -19.94 6.54 -1.06
N PRO A 107 -20.73 7.58 -1.39
CA PRO A 107 -20.53 8.92 -0.83
C PRO A 107 -20.72 8.95 0.69
N GLY A 108 -19.78 9.59 1.42
CA GLY A 108 -19.88 9.87 2.87
C GLY A 108 -19.13 8.93 3.83
N LYS A 109 -18.42 7.90 3.35
CA LYS A 109 -17.54 7.07 4.21
C LYS A 109 -16.32 7.90 4.63
N ARG A 110 -16.12 8.06 5.94
CA ARG A 110 -15.01 8.79 6.57
C ARG A 110 -14.18 7.85 7.41
N ILE A 111 -12.85 7.99 7.34
CA ILE A 111 -11.94 7.35 8.28
C ILE A 111 -11.88 8.19 9.54
N THR A 112 -12.08 7.56 10.70
CA THR A 112 -11.96 8.22 12.01
C THR A 112 -10.56 8.04 12.57
N ALA A 113 -10.15 8.87 13.53
CA ALA A 113 -8.82 8.78 14.15
C ALA A 113 -8.55 7.39 14.78
N ALA A 114 -9.59 6.65 15.19
CA ALA A 114 -9.48 5.30 15.74
C ALA A 114 -9.03 4.24 14.70
N ASP A 115 -9.31 4.48 13.42
CA ASP A 115 -8.95 3.57 12.33
C ASP A 115 -7.47 3.74 11.92
N ALA A 116 -6.89 4.91 12.18
CA ALA A 116 -5.52 5.27 11.80
C ALA A 116 -4.43 4.75 12.76
N GLU A 117 -4.81 4.25 13.95
CA GLU A 117 -3.88 3.70 14.94
C GLU A 117 -3.67 2.18 14.79
N GLN A 118 -4.46 1.51 13.95
CA GLN A 118 -4.42 0.05 13.74
C GLN A 118 -3.79 -0.37 12.41
N SER A 119 -3.31 0.59 11.60
CA SER A 119 -2.68 0.36 10.28
C SER A 119 -1.21 0.73 10.26
#